data_AF-A0A8J1VP81-F1
#
_entry.id   AF-A0A8J1VP81-F1
#
_cell.length_a   1.000
_cell.length_b   1.000
_cell.length_c   1.000
_cell.angle_alpha   90.00
_cell.angle_beta   90.00
_cell.angle_gamma   90.00
#
_symmetry.space_group_name_H-M   'P 1'
#
loop_
_entity.id
_entity.type
_entity.pdbx_description
1 polymer ?
#
loop_
_entity_poly.entity_id
_entity_poly.type
_entity_poly.pdbx_seq_one_letter_code
_entity_poly.pdbx_strand_id
1 'polypeptide(L)'
;MTILPLNAHMRNHIIVTPVVCFVSDLSLKALRPNPWEVDRVFTHPLKGCHTGVLAGTDMTGLAEKGGEHWPHQEELHSVEDRIGTTGGYRMHRFRTTNTPIKGLTSDVLINTAIVAFASPPAFVRHAPSQPDFATAIAKVVQELPRVINVAGKKKVMEWGAPGGIRMKSGETWHKSA
;
A
#
# COMPACT_ATOMS: atom_id res chain seq x y z
N MET A 1 2.87 -11.69 -7.01
CA MET A 1 1.57 -12.10 -6.45
C MET A 1 1.59 -11.74 -4.98
N THR A 2 0.67 -10.93 -4.51
CA THR A 2 0.73 -10.25 -3.22
C THR A 2 -0.62 -10.39 -2.50
N ILE A 3 -0.57 -10.63 -1.20
CA ILE A 3 -1.75 -10.61 -0.33
C ILE A 3 -1.97 -9.15 0.07
N LEU A 4 -3.20 -8.66 -0.11
CA LEU A 4 -3.58 -7.34 0.35
C LEU A 4 -3.42 -7.28 1.88
N PRO A 5 -2.61 -6.36 2.44
CA PRO A 5 -2.62 -6.07 3.87
C PRO A 5 -3.86 -5.22 4.25
N LEU A 6 -4.88 -5.17 3.38
CA LEU A 6 -6.19 -4.66 3.75
C LEU A 6 -6.75 -5.63 4.80
N ASN A 7 -6.77 -5.14 6.04
CA ASN A 7 -7.26 -5.79 7.25
C ASN A 7 -6.24 -6.73 7.90
N ALA A 8 -5.46 -6.16 8.81
CA ALA A 8 -4.80 -6.88 9.90
C ALA A 8 -5.74 -7.81 10.71
N HIS A 9 -7.05 -7.77 10.47
CA HIS A 9 -8.05 -8.54 11.19
C HIS A 9 -9.07 -9.31 10.31
N MET A 10 -9.04 -9.19 8.98
CA MET A 10 -9.83 -10.05 8.08
C MET A 10 -8.89 -10.81 7.15
N ARG A 11 -8.82 -12.13 7.31
CA ARG A 11 -8.25 -13.02 6.30
C ARG A 11 -9.21 -13.05 5.11
N ASN A 12 -9.22 -11.98 4.31
CA ASN A 12 -9.83 -12.01 3.01
C ASN A 12 -8.96 -12.95 2.18
N HIS A 13 -9.48 -14.13 1.81
CA HIS A 13 -8.75 -15.14 1.04
C HIS A 13 -8.63 -14.70 -0.42
N ILE A 14 -8.08 -13.51 -0.62
CA ILE A 14 -7.87 -12.85 -1.90
C ILE A 14 -6.39 -12.82 -2.14
N ILE A 15 -5.99 -13.40 -3.27
CA ILE A 15 -4.62 -13.40 -3.75
C ILE A 15 -4.59 -12.51 -4.98
N VAL A 16 -3.75 -11.47 -4.98
CA VAL A 16 -3.64 -10.53 -6.09
C VAL A 16 -2.37 -10.83 -6.86
N THR A 17 -2.40 -10.84 -8.20
CA THR A 17 -1.19 -10.98 -9.01
C THR A 17 -0.85 -9.67 -9.71
N PRO A 18 0.11 -8.87 -9.22
CA PRO A 18 0.56 -7.68 -9.94
C PRO A 18 1.25 -8.10 -11.23
N VAL A 19 0.94 -7.38 -12.31
CA VAL A 19 1.62 -7.46 -13.60
C VAL A 19 2.31 -6.13 -13.84
N VAL A 20 3.59 -6.17 -14.19
CA VAL A 20 4.39 -4.98 -14.47
C VAL A 20 4.62 -4.89 -15.97
N CYS A 21 4.27 -3.74 -16.57
CA CYS A 21 4.40 -3.51 -17.99
C CYS A 21 5.40 -2.39 -18.26
N PHE A 22 6.24 -2.57 -19.27
CA PHE A 22 6.99 -1.47 -19.86
C PHE A 22 6.09 -0.72 -20.84
N VAL A 23 5.95 0.59 -20.65
CA VAL A 23 5.12 1.44 -21.50
C VAL A 23 6.04 2.27 -22.38
N SER A 24 6.13 1.89 -23.66
CA SER A 24 6.96 2.58 -24.66
C SER A 24 6.24 3.76 -25.34
N ASP A 25 4.91 3.74 -25.37
CA ASP A 25 4.12 4.81 -25.98
C ASP A 25 3.97 5.99 -25.01
N LEU A 26 4.58 7.12 -25.38
CA LEU A 26 4.56 8.35 -24.59
C LEU A 26 3.23 9.11 -24.69
N SER A 27 2.33 8.74 -25.60
CA SER A 27 0.99 9.32 -25.70
C SER A 27 0.19 9.15 -24.39
N LEU A 28 0.52 8.11 -23.63
CA LEU A 28 -0.06 7.80 -22.32
C LEU A 28 0.33 8.80 -21.20
N LYS A 29 1.13 9.83 -21.50
CA LYS A 29 1.31 10.96 -20.58
C LYS A 29 0.09 11.89 -20.54
N ALA A 30 -0.78 11.86 -21.55
CA ALA A 30 -1.95 12.72 -21.67
C ALA A 30 -3.27 12.01 -21.31
N LEU A 31 -3.21 11.01 -20.42
CA LEU A 31 -4.38 10.25 -19.98
C LEU A 31 -5.44 11.15 -19.35
N ARG A 32 -6.70 10.91 -19.73
CA ARG A 32 -7.87 11.54 -19.11
C ARG A 32 -8.52 10.54 -18.16
N PRO A 33 -8.68 10.89 -16.87
CA PRO A 33 -9.37 10.01 -15.93
C PRO A 33 -10.83 9.81 -16.35
N ASN A 34 -11.36 8.61 -16.15
CA ASN A 34 -12.79 8.37 -16.17
C ASN A 34 -13.40 8.98 -14.89
N PRO A 35 -14.21 10.05 -14.96
CA PRO A 35 -14.67 10.78 -13.77
C PRO A 35 -15.57 9.96 -12.85
N TRP A 36 -16.10 8.83 -13.32
CA TRP A 36 -16.96 7.94 -12.53
C TRP A 36 -16.19 7.00 -11.61
N GLU A 37 -14.90 6.78 -11.87
CA GLU A 37 -14.11 5.73 -11.21
C GLU A 37 -12.74 6.21 -10.75
N VAL A 38 -12.14 7.12 -11.51
CA VAL A 38 -10.77 7.59 -11.30
C VAL A 38 -10.81 9.08 -11.01
N ASP A 39 -10.49 9.44 -9.78
CA ASP A 39 -10.38 10.86 -9.40
C ASP A 39 -9.18 11.52 -10.10
N ARG A 40 -7.99 10.90 -10.01
CA ARG A 40 -6.77 11.43 -10.65
C ARG A 40 -5.84 10.35 -11.19
N VAL A 41 -5.07 10.74 -12.21
CA VAL A 41 -3.93 10.00 -12.75
C VAL A 41 -2.67 10.84 -12.53
N PHE A 42 -1.61 10.24 -11.99
CA PHE A 42 -0.34 10.93 -11.77
C PHE A 42 0.84 9.97 -11.92
N THR A 43 2.03 10.52 -12.11
CA THR A 43 3.29 9.77 -12.17
C THR A 43 4.09 10.01 -10.90
N HIS A 44 4.82 8.98 -10.46
CA HIS A 44 5.76 9.06 -9.36
C HIS A 44 7.09 8.40 -9.77
N PRO A 45 8.25 9.00 -9.46
CA PRO A 45 9.54 8.40 -9.79
C PRO A 45 9.71 7.06 -9.09
N LEU A 46 9.95 5.99 -9.87
CA LEU A 46 10.18 4.65 -9.30
C LEU A 46 11.38 4.63 -8.34
N LYS A 47 12.39 5.48 -8.59
CA LYS A 47 13.55 5.63 -7.70
C LYS A 47 13.14 6.09 -6.29
N GLY A 48 12.09 6.91 -6.15
CA GLY A 48 11.55 7.31 -4.85
C GLY A 48 11.05 6.13 -4.02
N CYS A 49 10.42 5.14 -4.67
CA CYS A 49 10.02 3.89 -4.01
C CYS A 49 11.19 2.97 -3.67
N HIS A 50 12.37 3.19 -4.27
CA HIS A 50 13.59 2.42 -3.99
C HIS A 50 14.40 3.00 -2.85
N THR A 51 14.50 4.33 -2.78
CA THR A 51 15.39 5.04 -1.86
C THR A 51 14.65 5.70 -0.69
N GLY A 52 13.33 5.90 -0.78
CA GLY A 52 12.56 6.67 0.18
C GLY A 52 12.77 8.18 0.07
N VAL A 53 13.52 8.64 -0.94
CA VAL A 53 13.85 10.06 -1.15
C VAL A 53 13.63 10.48 -2.60
N LEU A 54 13.39 11.77 -2.79
CA LEU A 54 13.22 12.45 -4.07
C LEU A 54 14.18 13.64 -4.11
N ALA A 55 14.54 14.09 -5.31
CA ALA A 55 15.47 15.21 -5.49
C ALA A 55 15.12 16.05 -6.71
N GLY A 56 15.53 17.31 -6.70
CA GLY A 56 15.37 18.22 -7.84
C GLY A 56 13.90 18.39 -8.24
N THR A 57 13.61 18.20 -9.53
CA THR A 57 12.26 18.40 -10.09
C THR A 57 11.22 17.44 -9.53
N ASP A 58 11.64 16.26 -9.03
CA ASP A 58 10.74 15.26 -8.46
C ASP A 58 10.07 15.72 -7.15
N MET A 59 10.62 16.76 -6.52
CA MET A 59 10.04 17.39 -5.32
C MET A 59 8.92 18.39 -5.65
N THR A 60 8.73 18.71 -6.93
CA THR A 60 7.81 19.77 -7.35
C THR A 60 6.36 19.30 -7.21
N GLY A 61 5.53 20.11 -6.56
CA GLY A 61 4.09 19.87 -6.46
C GLY A 61 3.71 18.69 -5.57
N LEU A 62 4.62 18.21 -4.70
CA LEU A 62 4.27 17.23 -3.68
C LEU A 62 3.15 17.76 -2.77
N ALA A 63 2.25 16.87 -2.36
CA ALA A 63 1.17 17.16 -1.43
C ALA A 63 1.70 17.87 -0.18
N GLU A 64 0.97 18.81 0.38
CA GLU A 64 1.42 19.58 1.54
C GLU A 64 1.69 18.68 2.75
N LYS A 65 2.79 18.93 3.44
CA LYS A 65 3.16 18.16 4.64
C LYS A 65 2.25 18.51 5.81
N GLY A 66 1.73 17.50 6.49
CA GLY A 66 0.68 17.67 7.49
C GLY A 66 -0.68 17.98 6.87
N GLY A 67 -0.77 18.04 5.55
CA GLY A 67 -2.01 18.26 4.82
C GLY A 67 -2.82 16.97 4.65
N GLU A 68 -3.96 17.10 3.97
CA GLU A 68 -4.92 16.00 3.77
C GLU A 68 -4.29 14.77 3.10
N HIS A 69 -3.51 14.99 2.05
CA HIS A 69 -2.89 13.92 1.27
C HIS A 69 -1.50 13.51 1.77
N TRP A 70 -0.99 14.14 2.84
CA TRP A 70 0.22 13.71 3.53
C TRP A 70 0.20 14.14 5.01
N PRO A 71 -0.55 13.43 5.88
CA PRO A 71 -0.70 13.82 7.29
C PRO A 71 0.52 13.47 8.16
N HIS A 72 1.58 12.92 7.56
CA HIS A 72 2.73 12.38 8.27
C HIS A 72 3.81 13.44 8.54
N GLN A 73 4.55 13.25 9.63
CA GLN A 73 5.64 14.14 10.04
C GLN A 73 6.93 13.88 9.25
N GLU A 74 7.10 12.67 8.71
CA GLU A 74 8.20 12.36 7.81
C GLU A 74 8.06 13.14 6.50
N GLU A 75 9.19 13.48 5.87
CA GLU A 75 9.18 14.37 4.70
C GLU A 75 8.66 13.67 3.42
N LEU A 76 9.17 12.48 3.13
CA LEU A 76 8.95 11.79 1.84
C LEU A 76 8.57 10.33 1.99
N HIS A 77 9.02 9.69 3.05
CA HIS A 77 8.80 8.27 3.29
C HIS A 77 8.51 8.05 4.78
N SER A 78 7.32 7.54 5.07
CA SER A 78 6.89 7.16 6.41
C SER A 78 6.76 5.63 6.50
N VAL A 79 7.11 5.05 7.64
CA VAL A 79 6.97 3.62 7.92
C VAL A 79 6.18 3.41 9.21
N GLU A 80 5.35 2.37 9.21
CA GLU A 80 4.56 1.99 10.38
C GLU A 80 4.47 0.47 10.46
N ASP A 81 4.98 -0.11 11.54
CA ASP A 81 4.86 -1.55 11.78
C ASP A 81 3.50 -1.88 12.39
N ARG A 82 2.81 -2.84 11.78
CA ARG A 82 1.49 -3.33 12.19
C ARG A 82 1.55 -4.83 12.45
N ILE A 83 0.73 -5.30 13.38
CA ILE A 83 0.55 -6.73 13.63
C ILE A 83 -0.82 -7.12 13.09
N GLY A 84 -0.85 -8.03 12.12
CA GLY A 84 -2.07 -8.57 11.54
C GLY A 84 -2.21 -10.08 11.69
N THR A 85 -3.30 -10.63 11.17
CA THR A 85 -3.63 -12.06 11.23
C THR A 85 -2.63 -12.99 10.54
N THR A 86 -1.75 -12.44 9.70
CA THR A 86 -0.70 -13.17 8.98
C THR A 86 0.69 -12.98 9.60
N GLY A 87 0.84 -12.10 10.60
CA GLY A 87 2.10 -11.76 11.24
C GLY A 87 2.37 -10.26 11.25
N GLY A 88 3.63 -9.88 11.45
CA GLY A 88 4.06 -8.48 11.32
C GLY A 88 3.92 -7.98 9.88
N TYR A 89 3.70 -6.69 9.71
CA TYR A 89 3.65 -6.03 8.41
C TYR A 89 4.17 -4.59 8.55
N ARG A 90 5.19 -4.23 7.77
CA ARG A 90 5.65 -2.85 7.65
C ARG A 90 4.89 -2.13 6.56
N MET A 91 4.09 -1.14 6.94
CA MET A 91 3.38 -0.30 5.99
C MET A 91 4.27 0.86 5.55
N HIS A 92 4.70 0.83 4.30
CA HIS A 92 5.42 1.93 3.65
C HIS A 92 4.42 2.96 3.12
N ARG A 93 4.76 4.25 3.22
CA ARG A 93 4.04 5.35 2.59
C ARG A 93 5.03 6.26 1.89
N PHE A 94 4.80 6.54 0.62
CA PHE A 94 5.61 7.51 -0.14
C PHE A 94 4.76 8.73 -0.47
N ARG A 95 5.31 9.91 -0.19
CA ARG A 95 4.67 11.19 -0.50
C ARG A 95 4.67 11.40 -2.00
N THR A 96 3.54 11.81 -2.53
CA THR A 96 3.37 12.08 -3.96
C THR A 96 2.79 13.47 -4.16
N THR A 97 2.51 13.85 -5.40
CA THR A 97 1.77 15.08 -5.73
C THR A 97 0.29 15.02 -5.36
N ASN A 98 -0.18 13.85 -4.91
CA ASN A 98 -1.55 13.63 -4.47
C ASN A 98 -1.53 12.67 -3.26
N THR A 99 -2.49 11.73 -3.18
CA THR A 99 -2.56 10.72 -2.12
C THR A 99 -1.28 9.89 -2.00
N PRO A 100 -0.92 9.43 -0.80
CA PRO A 100 0.30 8.67 -0.60
C PRO A 100 0.21 7.29 -1.25
N ILE A 101 1.31 6.83 -1.84
CA ILE A 101 1.44 5.44 -2.27
C ILE A 101 1.70 4.59 -1.02
N LYS A 102 0.79 3.65 -0.70
CA LYS A 102 0.86 2.84 0.51
C LYS A 102 0.26 1.44 0.35
N GLY A 103 0.46 0.59 1.36
CA GLY A 103 -0.10 -0.76 1.43
C GLY A 103 0.41 -1.67 0.31
N LEU A 104 -0.50 -2.42 -0.31
CA LEU A 104 -0.13 -3.32 -1.41
C LEU A 104 0.56 -2.58 -2.55
N THR A 105 0.07 -1.39 -2.91
CA THR A 105 0.63 -0.62 -4.03
C THR A 105 2.09 -0.28 -3.79
N SER A 106 2.45 0.14 -2.57
CA SER A 106 3.87 0.37 -2.22
C SER A 106 4.69 -0.92 -2.27
N ASP A 107 4.17 -2.05 -1.79
CA ASP A 107 4.90 -3.32 -1.80
C ASP A 107 5.24 -3.79 -3.21
N VAL A 108 4.28 -3.63 -4.14
CA VAL A 108 4.49 -3.91 -5.57
C VAL A 108 5.56 -2.99 -6.14
N LEU A 109 5.47 -1.68 -5.90
CA LEU A 109 6.42 -0.72 -6.46
C LEU A 109 7.83 -0.86 -5.89
N ILE A 110 7.98 -1.14 -4.59
CA ILE A 110 9.27 -1.45 -3.97
C ILE A 110 9.87 -2.70 -4.65
N ASN A 111 9.07 -3.75 -4.84
CA ASN A 111 9.55 -4.98 -5.48
C ASN A 111 9.95 -4.75 -6.94
N THR A 112 9.15 -3.98 -7.69
CA THR A 112 9.47 -3.56 -9.05
C THR A 112 10.78 -2.79 -9.09
N ALA A 113 10.99 -1.87 -8.14
CA ALA A 113 12.21 -1.07 -8.09
C ALA A 113 13.45 -1.91 -7.75
N ILE A 114 13.34 -2.89 -6.85
CA ILE A 114 14.43 -3.84 -6.56
C ILE A 114 14.88 -4.57 -7.84
N VAL A 115 13.91 -5.04 -8.63
CA VAL A 115 14.19 -5.72 -9.90
C VAL A 115 14.79 -4.74 -10.91
N ALA A 116 14.19 -3.55 -11.08
CA ALA A 116 14.60 -2.56 -12.07
C ALA A 116 16.00 -1.96 -11.81
N PHE A 117 16.35 -1.73 -10.54
CA PHE A 117 17.65 -1.18 -10.14
C PHE A 117 18.68 -2.26 -9.75
N ALA A 118 18.29 -3.53 -9.76
CA ALA A 118 19.12 -4.67 -9.39
C ALA A 118 19.82 -4.53 -8.01
N SER A 119 19.12 -3.94 -7.03
CA SER A 119 19.66 -3.68 -5.69
C SER A 119 18.57 -3.73 -4.61
N PRO A 120 18.92 -3.97 -3.34
CA PRO A 120 17.97 -3.82 -2.23
C PRO A 120 17.55 -2.35 -2.06
N PRO A 121 16.38 -2.07 -1.44
CA PRO A 121 15.97 -0.69 -1.15
C PRO A 121 16.89 -0.07 -0.10
N ALA A 122 16.99 1.26 -0.08
CA ALA A 122 17.85 1.99 0.86
C ALA A 122 17.31 2.05 2.30
N PHE A 123 16.20 1.37 2.57
CA PHE A 123 15.51 1.32 3.84
C PHE A 123 15.14 -0.13 4.20
N VAL A 124 14.86 -0.38 5.48
CA VAL A 124 14.45 -1.70 5.93
C VAL A 124 13.01 -1.99 5.47
N ARG A 125 12.87 -2.93 4.54
CA ARG A 125 11.60 -3.28 3.88
C ARG A 125 10.59 -4.02 4.76
N HIS A 126 11.06 -4.89 5.64
CA HIS A 126 10.19 -5.80 6.38
C HIS A 126 10.19 -5.48 7.87
N ALA A 127 9.04 -5.63 8.52
CA ALA A 127 8.98 -5.63 9.97
C ALA A 127 9.73 -6.86 10.54
N PRO A 128 10.26 -6.83 11.77
CA PRO A 128 11.07 -7.92 12.32
C PRO A 128 10.41 -9.32 12.29
N SER A 129 9.08 -9.38 12.41
CA SER A 129 8.28 -10.63 12.41
C SER A 129 7.42 -10.80 11.15
N GLN A 130 7.74 -10.07 10.08
CA GLN A 130 6.98 -10.14 8.84
C GLN A 130 7.33 -11.42 8.08
N PRO A 131 6.36 -12.30 7.80
CA PRO A 131 6.62 -13.45 6.95
C PRO A 131 6.97 -12.98 5.54
N ASP A 132 7.83 -13.73 4.86
CA ASP A 132 8.00 -13.55 3.42
C ASP A 132 6.67 -13.83 2.69
N PHE A 133 6.58 -13.39 1.44
CA PHE A 133 5.35 -13.51 0.66
C PHE A 133 4.93 -14.96 0.39
N ALA A 134 5.87 -15.88 0.15
CA ALA A 134 5.55 -17.27 -0.13
C ALA A 134 4.97 -17.94 1.11
N THR A 135 5.57 -17.70 2.28
CA THR A 135 5.09 -18.13 3.59
C THR A 135 3.71 -17.55 3.89
N ALA A 136 3.48 -16.26 3.60
CA ALA A 136 2.17 -15.63 3.78
C ALA A 136 1.10 -16.26 2.89
N ILE A 137 1.40 -16.51 1.61
CA ILE A 137 0.48 -17.16 0.65
C ILE A 137 0.17 -18.59 1.07
N ALA A 138 1.20 -19.37 1.41
CA ALA A 138 1.03 -20.74 1.87
C ALA A 138 0.08 -20.82 3.08
N LYS A 139 0.25 -19.92 4.06
CA LYS A 139 -0.65 -19.83 5.22
C LYS A 139 -2.09 -19.54 4.81
N VAL A 140 -2.32 -18.54 3.95
CA VAL A 140 -3.67 -18.18 3.49
C VAL A 140 -4.34 -19.34 2.74
N VAL A 141 -3.59 -20.04 1.88
CA VAL A 141 -4.10 -21.18 1.11
C VAL A 141 -4.40 -22.38 2.01
N GLN A 142 -3.51 -22.72 2.94
CA GLN A 142 -3.70 -23.85 3.87
C GLN A 142 -4.90 -23.65 4.80
N GLU A 143 -5.21 -22.41 5.17
CA GLU A 143 -6.32 -22.10 6.07
C GLU A 143 -7.68 -21.98 5.36
N LEU A 144 -7.68 -21.84 4.03
CA LEU A 144 -8.88 -21.64 3.22
C LEU A 144 -9.97 -22.70 3.47
N PRO A 145 -9.68 -24.02 3.49
CA PRO A 145 -10.71 -25.03 3.73
C PRO A 145 -11.42 -24.84 5.08
N ARG A 146 -10.67 -24.47 6.12
CA ARG A 146 -11.22 -24.24 7.46
C ARG A 146 -12.15 -23.02 7.46
N VAL A 147 -11.78 -21.95 6.78
CA VAL A 147 -12.59 -20.71 6.78
C VAL A 147 -13.86 -20.86 5.94
N ILE A 148 -13.81 -21.61 4.84
CA ILE A 148 -15.00 -21.95 4.04
C ILE A 148 -15.99 -22.78 4.89
N ASN A 149 -15.50 -23.75 5.66
CA ASN A 149 -16.34 -24.65 6.44
C ASN A 149 -16.93 -24.03 7.72
N VAL A 150 -16.43 -22.89 8.18
CA VAL A 150 -16.86 -22.19 9.41
C VAL A 150 -17.85 -21.06 9.10
N ALA A 151 -18.60 -21.12 8.00
CA ALA A 151 -19.58 -20.11 7.60
C ALA A 151 -20.83 -20.04 8.53
N GLY A 152 -20.63 -19.87 9.85
CA GLY A 152 -21.61 -19.40 10.82
C GLY A 152 -21.35 -17.92 11.13
N LYS A 153 -22.41 -17.09 11.01
CA LYS A 153 -22.48 -15.62 11.20
C LYS A 153 -21.26 -14.84 10.70
N LYS A 154 -21.38 -14.27 9.50
CA LYS A 154 -20.50 -13.21 8.98
C LYS A 154 -20.37 -12.09 10.02
N LYS A 155 -19.26 -12.04 10.76
CA LYS A 155 -18.92 -10.87 11.57
C LYS A 155 -18.49 -9.76 10.61
N VAL A 156 -19.36 -8.79 10.40
CA VAL A 156 -18.96 -7.50 9.83
C VAL A 156 -18.01 -6.86 10.83
N MET A 157 -16.78 -6.60 10.40
CA MET A 157 -15.76 -6.01 11.28
C MET A 157 -15.76 -4.50 11.11
N GLU A 158 -16.01 -3.78 12.20
CA GLU A 158 -15.83 -2.32 12.28
C GLU A 158 -14.36 -1.98 12.59
N TRP A 159 -13.89 -0.85 12.04
CA TRP A 159 -12.52 -0.35 12.17
C TRP A 159 -12.22 0.16 13.61
N GLY A 160 -11.11 -0.27 14.22
CA GLY A 160 -10.63 0.25 15.52
C GLY A 160 -9.38 -0.46 16.06
N ALA A 161 -8.54 0.29 16.80
CA ALA A 161 -7.31 -0.20 17.43
C ALA A 161 -7.59 -1.00 18.73
N PRO A 162 -6.60 -1.70 19.32
CA PRO A 162 -6.76 -2.35 20.62
C PRO A 162 -7.17 -1.31 21.68
N GLY A 163 -8.26 -1.54 22.39
CA GLY A 163 -8.77 -0.64 23.44
C GLY A 163 -10.15 -0.02 23.19
N GLY A 164 -10.87 -0.44 22.14
CA GLY A 164 -12.26 -0.01 21.92
C GLY A 164 -12.42 1.44 21.45
N ILE A 165 -11.30 2.13 21.18
CA ILE A 165 -11.32 3.43 20.51
C ILE A 165 -11.61 3.17 19.03
N ARG A 166 -12.80 3.59 18.60
CA ARG A 166 -13.18 3.67 17.18
C ARG A 166 -12.18 4.56 16.45
N MET A 167 -11.23 3.96 15.74
CA MET A 167 -10.48 4.67 14.72
C MET A 167 -11.24 4.54 13.41
N LYS A 168 -11.95 5.61 13.04
CA LYS A 168 -12.32 5.82 11.63
C LYS A 168 -11.04 5.71 10.80
N SER A 169 -11.06 4.95 9.72
CA SER A 169 -9.99 4.96 8.71
C SER A 169 -9.79 6.40 8.24
N GLY A 170 -8.78 7.07 8.80
CA GLY A 170 -8.63 8.53 8.75
C GLY A 170 -7.81 9.03 7.56
N GLU A 171 -7.81 8.34 6.42
CA GLU A 171 -6.86 8.67 5.33
C GLU A 171 -7.49 9.03 3.98
N THR A 172 -8.80 9.30 3.89
CA THR A 172 -9.40 10.04 2.76
C THR A 172 -10.61 10.86 3.23
N TRP A 173 -10.55 12.17 3.07
CA TRP A 173 -11.69 13.05 3.25
C TRP A 173 -12.33 13.26 1.88
N HIS A 174 -13.45 12.60 1.61
CA HIS A 174 -14.42 13.21 0.71
C HIS A 174 -15.41 13.94 1.60
N LYS A 175 -15.31 15.28 1.66
CA LYS A 175 -16.49 16.05 2.05
C LYS A 175 -17.47 15.87 0.91
N SER A 176 -18.58 15.20 1.16
CA SER A 176 -19.75 15.29 0.29
C SER A 176 -20.16 16.77 0.27
N ALA A 177 -20.11 17.38 -0.91
CA ALA A 177 -20.93 18.55 -1.18
C ALA A 177 -22.34 18.06 -1.54
#